data_AF-A0A7J2NR48-F1
#
_entry.id   AF-A0A7J2NR48-F1
#
_cell.length_a   1.000
_cell.length_b   1.000
_cell.length_c   1.000
_cell.angle_alpha   90.00
_cell.angle_beta   90.00
_cell.angle_gamma   90.00
#
_symmetry.space_group_name_H-M   'P 1'
#
loop_
_entity.id
_entity.type
_entity.pdbx_description
1 polymer ?
#
loop_
_entity_poly.entity_id
_entity_poly.type
_entity_poly.pdbx_seq_one_letter_code
_entity_poly.pdbx_strand_id
1 'polypeptide(L)' 'MKKSFSPQNRKKLQKMMMEAFTSEIQALTPELQYILADDLVTALQNRLMVFQRIQAKTTP' A
#
# COMPACT_ATOMS: atom_id res chain seq x y z
N MET A 1 -2.04 18.71 -3.92
CA MET A 1 -1.42 17.55 -3.23
C MET A 1 -2.30 17.21 -2.04
N LYS A 2 -2.64 15.97 -1.66
CA LYS A 2 -2.20 14.60 -1.97
C LYS A 2 -3.43 13.77 -2.36
N LYS A 3 -3.36 12.94 -3.40
CA LYS A 3 -4.29 11.80 -3.52
C LYS A 3 -3.70 10.65 -2.68
N SER A 4 -3.83 10.72 -1.36
CA SER A 4 -3.64 9.53 -0.54
C SER A 4 -4.79 8.57 -0.84
N PHE A 5 -4.59 7.27 -0.59
CA PHE A 5 -5.74 6.38 -0.58
C PHE A 5 -6.77 6.90 0.43
N SER A 6 -8.06 6.77 0.08
CA SER A 6 -9.10 6.95 1.08
C SER A 6 -8.89 5.93 2.20
N PRO A 7 -9.33 6.21 3.44
CA PRO A 7 -9.23 5.25 4.53
C PRO A 7 -9.85 3.88 4.19
N GLN A 8 -10.96 3.88 3.43
CA GLN A 8 -11.62 2.66 2.96
C GLN A 8 -10.76 1.86 1.97
N ASN A 9 -10.15 2.54 0.98
CA ASN A 9 -9.26 1.88 0.03
C ASN A 9 -7.99 1.36 0.70
N ARG A 10 -7.45 2.09 1.69
CA ARG A 10 -6.30 1.63 2.47
C ARG A 10 -6.61 0.32 3.20
N LYS A 11 -7.74 0.27 3.92
CA LYS A 11 -8.19 -0.95 4.61
C LYS A 11 -8.41 -2.12 3.65
N LYS A 12 -9.01 -1.86 2.49
CA LYS A 12 -9.20 -2.89 1.45
C LYS A 12 -7.86 -3.45 0.96
N LEU A 13 -6.89 -2.58 0.67
CA LEU A 13 -5.57 -3.00 0.21
C LEU A 13 -4.81 -3.77 1.28
N GLN A 14 -4.83 -3.34 2.55
CA GLN A 14 -4.21 -4.08 3.66
C GLN A 14 -4.79 -5.50 3.76
N LYS A 15 -6.12 -5.64 3.69
CA LYS A 15 -6.79 -6.94 3.69
C LYS A 15 -6.33 -7.81 2.52
N MET A 16 -6.30 -7.26 1.30
CA MET A 16 -5.81 -7.98 0.13
C MET A 16 -4.35 -8.44 0.26
N MET A 17 -3.47 -7.63 0.88
CA MET A 17 -2.08 -8.02 1.12
C MET A 17 -2.00 -9.18 2.12
N MET A 18 -2.75 -9.11 3.22
CA MET A 18 -2.79 -10.21 4.20
C MET A 18 -3.32 -11.51 3.58
N GLU A 19 -4.36 -11.44 2.75
CA GLU A 19 -4.93 -12.60 2.06
C GLU A 19 -3.96 -13.18 1.01
N ALA A 20 -3.29 -12.32 0.23
CA ALA A 20 -2.39 -12.76 -0.84
C ALA A 20 -1.11 -13.43 -0.32
N PHE A 21 -0.62 -12.99 0.85
CA PHE A 21 0.63 -13.48 1.44
C PHE A 21 0.41 -14.33 2.70
N THR A 22 -0.80 -14.86 2.91
CA THR A 22 -1.17 -15.57 4.14
C THR A 22 -0.17 -16.68 4.49
N SER A 23 0.24 -17.49 3.51
CA SER A 23 1.22 -18.58 3.70
C SER A 23 2.61 -18.09 4.11
N GLU A 24 3.05 -16.97 3.53
CA GLU A 24 4.37 -16.40 3.71
C GLU A 24 4.49 -15.66 5.05
N ILE A 25 3.39 -15.07 5.51
CA ILE A 25 3.36 -14.25 6.72
C ILE A 25 2.80 -14.97 7.94
N GLN A 26 2.32 -16.22 7.80
CA GLN A 26 1.70 -16.96 8.92
C GLN A 26 2.62 -17.14 10.13
N ALA A 27 3.95 -17.13 9.94
CA ALA A 27 4.92 -17.23 11.02
C ALA A 27 5.11 -15.93 11.81
N LEU A 28 4.62 -14.81 11.27
CA LEU A 28 4.65 -13.50 11.94
C LEU A 28 3.53 -13.40 12.97
N THR A 29 3.76 -12.67 14.05
CA THR A 29 2.70 -12.31 15.00
C THR A 29 1.63 -11.45 14.29
N PRO A 30 0.38 -11.42 14.79
CA PRO A 30 -0.66 -10.58 14.19
C PRO A 30 -0.28 -9.10 14.06
N GLU A 31 0.48 -8.58 15.03
CA GLU A 31 1.02 -7.22 15.00
C GLU A 31 1.99 -7.03 13.82
N LEU A 32 2.94 -7.96 13.63
CA LEU A 32 3.90 -7.89 12.53
C LEU A 32 3.24 -8.11 11.16
N GLN A 33 2.20 -8.94 11.07
CA GLN A 33 1.40 -9.08 9.84
C GLN A 33 0.71 -7.75 9.47
N TYR A 34 0.13 -7.07 10.47
CA TYR A 34 -0.50 -5.78 10.28
C TYR A 34 0.51 -4.69 9.86
N ILE A 35 1.65 -4.61 10.54
CA ILE A 35 2.74 -3.66 10.21
C ILE A 35 3.19 -3.88 8.77
N LEU A 36 3.48 -5.12 8.39
CA LEU A 36 3.90 -5.46 7.03
C LEU A 36 2.84 -5.05 5.98
N ALA A 37 1.56 -5.35 6.24
CA ALA A 37 0.49 -4.97 5.33
C ALA A 37 0.36 -3.44 5.19
N ASP A 38 0.51 -2.69 6.28
CA ASP A 38 0.47 -1.23 6.26
C ASP A 38 1.66 -0.61 5.50
N ASP A 39 2.86 -1.16 5.72
CA ASP A 39 4.10 -0.75 5.05
C ASP A 39 4.02 -0.99 3.54
N LEU A 40 3.52 -2.15 3.10
CA LEU A 40 3.33 -2.46 1.68
C LEU A 40 2.37 -1.47 1.01
N VAL A 41 1.25 -1.14 1.66
CA VAL A 41 0.29 -0.17 1.14
C VAL A 41 0.88 1.24 1.08
N THR A 42 1.71 1.60 2.07
CA THR A 42 2.43 2.88 2.09
C THR A 42 3.46 2.96 0.96
N ALA A 43 4.26 1.91 0.76
CA ALA A 43 5.24 1.84 -0.33
C ALA A 43 4.57 1.97 -1.71
N LEU A 44 3.44 1.26 -1.90
CA LEU A 44 2.64 1.37 -3.12
C LEU A 44 2.14 2.81 -3.35
N GLN A 45 1.57 3.43 -2.31
CA GLN A 45 1.08 4.81 -2.39
C GLN A 45 2.20 5.79 -2.77
N ASN A 46 3.37 5.64 -2.17
CA ASN A 46 4.55 6.46 -2.47
C ASN A 46 4.98 6.30 -3.93
N ARG A 47 5.00 5.07 -4.45
CA ARG A 47 5.37 4.81 -5.84
C ARG A 47 4.38 5.40 -6.84
N LEU A 48 3.07 5.27 -6.59
CA LEU A 48 2.03 5.90 -7.39
C LEU A 48 2.16 7.43 -7.40
N MET A 49 2.45 8.04 -6.24
CA MET A 49 2.67 9.49 -6.16
C MET A 49 3.87 9.94 -6.99
N VAL A 50 4.96 9.17 -6.99
CA VAL A 50 6.12 9.45 -7.86
C VAL A 50 5.73 9.40 -9.33
N PHE A 51 5.01 8.36 -9.77
CA PHE A 51 4.57 8.25 -11.16
C PHE A 51 3.62 9.37 -11.59
N GLN A 52 2.69 9.77 -10.71
CA GLN A 52 1.82 10.92 -10.96
C GLN A 52 2.60 12.22 -11.14
N ARG A 53 3.65 12.44 -10.33
CA ARG A 53 4.51 13.61 -10.46
C ARG A 53 5.33 13.60 -11.75
N ILE A 54 5.80 12.44 -12.18
CA ILE A 54 6.51 12.29 -13.46
C ILE A 54 5.55 12.64 -14.59
N GLN A 55 4.36 12.03 -14.63
CA GLN A 55 3.35 12.29 -15.65
C GLN A 55 2.98 13.77 -15.74
N ALA A 56 2.72 14.42 -14.60
CA ALA A 56 2.38 15.85 -14.56
C ALA A 56 3.49 16.79 -15.09
N LYS A 57 4.75 16.34 -15.10
CA LYS A 57 5.88 17.10 -15.65
C LYS A 57 6.11 16.82 -17.14
N THR A 58 5.61 15.69 -17.64
CA THR A 58 5.79 15.26 -19.03
C THR A 58 4.59 15.55 -19.92
N THR A 59 3.43 15.88 -19.34
CA THR A 59 2.29 16.41 -20.10
C THR A 59 2.56 17.89 -20.43
N PRO A 60 2.49 18.32 -21.70
CA PRO A 60 2.67 19.71 -22.11
C PRO A 60 1.70 20.69 -21.44
#